data_AF-A0ABD2GVV2-F1
#
_entry.id   AF-A0ABD2GVV2-F1
#
_cell.length_a   1.000
_cell.length_b   1.000
_cell.length_c   1.000
_cell.angle_alpha   90.00
_cell.angle_beta   90.00
_cell.angle_gamma   90.00
#
_symmetry.space_group_name_H-M   'P 1'
#
loop_
_entity.id
_entity.type
_entity.pdbx_description
1 polymer ?
#
loop_
_entity_poly.entity_id
_entity_poly.type
_entity_poly.pdbx_seq_one_letter_code
_entity_poly.pdbx_strand_id
1 'polypeptide(L)'
;MMTPAFFSVALLLLVLLPGAPARKDSPESDSAESNSDESISAESNSVESISAEVAPTPNCVTPFSILVSNSVTNTPNKTYSTCVVYREILLGGMRRLQETNKGFRFTYTEDPNYGPYLQSVNGLKGSTKDRTYWELLVKKANETIRLNVGIGAFIPSENDQIILNFKEY
;
A
#
# COMPACT_ATOMS: atom_id res chain seq x y z
N MET A 1 -0.81 -4.32 54.45
CA MET A 1 -1.57 -3.13 54.90
C MET A 1 -1.31 -2.01 53.92
N MET A 2 -2.39 -1.55 53.27
CA MET A 2 -2.66 -0.28 52.59
C MET A 2 -1.67 0.28 51.53
N THR A 3 -2.07 0.17 50.26
CA THR A 3 -1.85 1.19 49.21
C THR A 3 -3.05 2.14 49.15
N PRO A 4 -2.82 3.40 48.76
CA PRO A 4 -3.83 4.14 47.97
C PRO A 4 -3.16 4.97 46.84
N ALA A 5 -3.83 5.51 45.83
CA ALA A 5 -5.16 5.35 45.26
C ALA A 5 -5.11 6.00 43.85
N PHE A 6 -5.90 5.47 42.93
CA PHE A 6 -6.13 6.03 41.59
C PHE A 6 -7.00 7.30 41.68
N PHE A 7 -6.63 8.36 40.95
CA PHE A 7 -7.57 9.43 40.63
C PHE A 7 -7.92 9.38 39.15
N SER A 8 -9.17 9.00 38.90
CA SER A 8 -9.93 9.15 37.66
C SER A 8 -10.60 10.51 37.69
N VAL A 9 -10.45 11.32 36.64
CA VAL A 9 -11.46 12.32 36.25
C VAL A 9 -11.50 12.40 34.72
N ALA A 10 -12.51 11.77 34.15
CA ALA A 10 -12.97 12.03 32.80
C ALA A 10 -13.72 13.36 32.79
N LEU A 11 -13.35 14.29 31.91
CA LEU A 11 -14.12 15.52 31.65
C LEU A 11 -14.72 15.42 30.25
N LEU A 12 -15.99 15.03 30.21
CA LEU A 12 -16.86 15.06 29.04
C LEU A 12 -17.53 16.44 28.98
N LEU A 13 -17.26 17.22 27.93
CA LEU A 13 -18.03 18.44 27.62
C LEU A 13 -18.60 18.31 26.21
N LEU A 14 -19.87 17.91 26.18
CA LEU A 14 -20.76 17.90 25.03
C LEU A 14 -21.33 19.31 24.89
N VAL A 15 -20.98 20.05 23.84
CA VAL A 15 -21.65 21.30 23.49
C VAL A 15 -22.48 21.07 22.23
N LEU A 16 -23.79 21.12 22.43
CA LEU A 16 -24.87 21.13 21.44
C LEU A 16 -24.76 22.37 20.53
N LEU A 17 -24.81 22.16 19.21
CA LEU A 17 -25.11 23.18 18.21
C LEU A 17 -26.45 22.82 17.53
N PRO A 18 -27.50 23.66 17.63
CA PRO A 18 -28.67 23.57 16.78
C PRO A 18 -28.58 24.56 15.61
N GLY A 19 -28.99 24.14 14.40
CA GLY A 19 -29.29 25.08 13.31
C GLY A 19 -29.05 24.56 11.89
N ALA A 20 -29.82 23.58 11.44
CA ALA A 20 -29.98 23.28 10.02
C ALA A 20 -31.24 23.99 9.48
N PRO A 21 -31.20 24.70 8.34
CA PRO A 21 -32.39 25.24 7.72
C PRO A 21 -32.96 24.32 6.61
N ALA A 22 -34.25 24.02 6.80
CA ALA A 22 -35.35 23.95 5.82
C ALA A 22 -35.23 23.04 4.57
N ARG A 23 -35.87 21.87 4.73
CA ARG A 23 -36.46 21.03 3.68
C ARG A 23 -37.65 21.76 3.03
N LYS A 24 -37.74 21.79 1.70
CA LYS A 24 -38.93 22.21 0.94
C LYS A 24 -39.76 20.98 0.57
N ASP A 25 -41.06 21.07 0.82
CA ASP A 25 -42.08 20.07 0.52
C ASP A 25 -42.54 20.11 -0.97
N SER A 26 -42.79 18.91 -1.51
CA SER A 26 -43.91 18.41 -2.36
C SER A 26 -44.45 19.22 -3.57
N PRO A 27 -45.06 18.59 -4.61
CA PRO A 27 -46.07 17.51 -4.57
C PRO A 27 -45.75 16.28 -5.47
N GLU A 28 -46.16 15.05 -5.15
CA GLU A 28 -47.51 14.44 -5.22
C GLU A 28 -48.09 14.38 -6.64
N SER A 29 -48.05 13.17 -7.21
CA SER A 29 -48.95 12.75 -8.28
C SER A 29 -49.25 11.25 -8.10
N ASP A 30 -50.46 11.00 -7.59
CA ASP A 30 -51.14 9.71 -7.64
C ASP A 30 -51.51 9.32 -9.08
N SER A 31 -51.42 8.02 -9.39
CA SER A 31 -52.55 7.28 -9.98
C SER A 31 -52.23 5.79 -10.03
N ALA A 32 -53.19 5.00 -9.55
CA ALA A 32 -53.16 3.56 -9.35
C ALA A 32 -53.74 2.76 -10.54
N GLU A 33 -53.87 1.44 -10.30
CA GLU A 33 -54.62 0.38 -11.02
C GLU A 33 -53.91 -0.30 -12.20
N SER A 34 -53.96 -1.63 -12.38
CA SER A 34 -54.62 -2.72 -11.62
C SER A 34 -54.10 -4.10 -12.08
N ASN A 35 -54.10 -5.06 -11.14
CA ASN A 35 -54.42 -6.50 -11.20
C ASN A 35 -53.93 -7.41 -12.36
N SER A 36 -53.32 -8.56 -12.04
CA SER A 36 -54.06 -9.81 -11.74
C SER A 36 -53.12 -10.99 -11.47
N ASP A 37 -53.60 -11.88 -10.60
CA ASP A 37 -53.00 -13.10 -10.06
C ASP A 37 -52.50 -14.13 -11.09
N GLU A 38 -51.39 -14.81 -10.78
CA GLU A 38 -51.32 -16.27 -10.97
C GLU A 38 -50.30 -16.91 -10.01
N SER A 39 -50.81 -17.77 -9.14
CA SER A 39 -50.06 -18.60 -8.20
C SER A 39 -49.56 -19.87 -8.88
N ILE A 40 -48.24 -20.12 -8.89
CA ILE A 40 -47.68 -21.46 -9.10
C ILE A 40 -46.66 -21.77 -8.00
N SER A 41 -46.76 -23.02 -7.59
CA SER A 41 -46.19 -23.76 -6.46
C SER A 41 -44.68 -23.67 -6.24
N ALA A 42 -44.35 -23.89 -4.96
CA ALA A 42 -43.02 -24.05 -4.40
C ALA A 42 -42.15 -25.07 -5.16
N GLU A 43 -40.93 -24.66 -5.51
CA GLU A 43 -39.80 -25.56 -5.60
C GLU A 43 -38.54 -24.85 -5.08
N SER A 44 -38.00 -25.42 -4.01
CA SER A 44 -36.80 -25.03 -3.31
C SER A 44 -35.58 -25.16 -4.21
N ASN A 45 -34.97 -24.03 -4.57
CA ASN A 45 -33.61 -24.01 -5.12
C ASN A 45 -32.72 -23.08 -4.30
N SER A 46 -31.64 -23.69 -3.82
CA SER A 46 -30.56 -23.18 -3.01
C SER A 46 -29.98 -21.88 -3.57
N VAL A 47 -29.93 -20.87 -2.70
CA VAL A 47 -29.14 -19.65 -2.86
C VAL A 47 -27.65 -19.99 -2.99
N GLU A 48 -27.15 -20.05 -4.22
CA GLU A 48 -25.71 -19.88 -4.47
C GLU A 48 -25.41 -18.38 -4.46
N SER A 49 -24.66 -18.01 -3.43
CA SER A 49 -24.10 -16.70 -3.17
C SER A 49 -23.41 -16.11 -4.40
N ILE A 50 -23.96 -15.00 -4.87
CA ILE A 50 -23.34 -14.04 -5.76
C ILE A 50 -21.97 -13.65 -5.18
N SER A 51 -20.89 -14.16 -5.78
CA SER A 51 -19.54 -13.72 -5.48
C SER A 51 -19.42 -12.26 -5.93
N ALA A 52 -19.27 -11.37 -4.97
CA ALA A 52 -18.90 -9.99 -5.23
C ALA A 52 -17.64 -9.95 -6.11
N GLU A 53 -17.74 -9.15 -7.15
CA GLU A 53 -16.71 -8.79 -8.12
C GLU A 53 -15.35 -8.61 -7.46
N VAL A 54 -14.46 -9.58 -7.67
CA VAL A 54 -13.04 -9.48 -7.29
C VAL A 54 -12.45 -8.39 -8.17
N ALA A 55 -12.15 -7.23 -7.56
CA ALA A 55 -11.34 -6.19 -8.21
C ALA A 55 -10.13 -6.88 -8.88
N PRO A 56 -9.83 -6.59 -10.16
CA PRO A 56 -8.80 -7.31 -10.89
C PRO A 56 -7.51 -7.24 -10.09
N THR A 57 -7.05 -8.40 -9.62
CA THR A 57 -5.72 -8.53 -9.08
C THR A 57 -4.78 -8.02 -10.17
N PRO A 58 -3.92 -7.03 -9.89
CA PRO A 58 -2.99 -6.54 -10.88
C PRO A 58 -2.18 -7.72 -11.36
N ASN A 59 -2.30 -8.04 -12.65
CA ASN A 59 -1.72 -9.23 -13.27
C ASN A 59 -0.21 -9.23 -13.01
N CYS A 60 0.19 -9.94 -11.97
CA CYS A 60 1.55 -10.07 -11.47
C CYS A 60 2.30 -10.98 -12.44
N VAL A 61 3.02 -10.40 -13.41
CA VAL A 61 3.59 -11.15 -14.54
C VAL A 61 5.08 -11.45 -14.34
N THR A 62 5.83 -10.52 -13.74
CA THR A 62 7.28 -10.65 -13.59
C THR A 62 7.66 -10.62 -12.11
N PRO A 63 7.83 -11.80 -11.47
CA PRO A 63 8.25 -11.87 -10.07
C PRO A 63 9.72 -11.51 -9.91
N PHE A 64 10.04 -10.81 -8.82
CA PHE A 64 11.41 -10.48 -8.40
C PHE A 64 11.47 -10.31 -6.88
N SER A 65 12.68 -10.15 -6.34
CA SER A 65 12.89 -9.94 -4.90
C SER A 65 13.65 -8.65 -4.61
N ILE A 66 13.38 -8.07 -3.44
CA ILE A 66 14.09 -6.92 -2.89
C ILE A 66 14.78 -7.35 -1.59
N LEU A 67 16.10 -7.26 -1.56
CA LEU A 67 16.95 -7.42 -0.38
C LEU A 67 17.23 -6.04 0.21
N VAL A 68 16.82 -5.80 1.45
CA VAL A 68 17.19 -4.62 2.22
C VAL A 68 18.39 -4.97 3.08
N SER A 69 19.51 -4.29 2.85
CA SER A 69 20.77 -4.47 3.59
C SER A 69 21.27 -3.13 4.14
N ASN A 70 22.15 -3.19 5.12
CA ASN A 70 22.75 -2.01 5.73
C ASN A 70 24.23 -2.27 5.99
N SER A 71 25.09 -1.72 5.14
CA SER A 71 26.55 -1.81 5.27
C SER A 71 27.13 -0.88 6.33
N VAL A 72 26.37 0.09 6.84
CA VAL A 72 26.83 1.03 7.87
C VAL A 72 26.81 0.36 9.25
N THR A 73 25.73 -0.34 9.59
CA THR A 73 25.55 -0.95 10.92
C THR A 73 25.49 -2.47 10.91
N ASN A 74 25.57 -3.12 9.73
CA ASN A 74 25.50 -4.58 9.57
C ASN A 74 24.26 -5.22 10.22
N THR A 75 23.11 -4.53 10.19
CA THR A 75 21.85 -5.11 10.67
C THR A 75 21.44 -6.30 9.81
N PRO A 76 20.74 -7.31 10.36
CA PRO A 76 20.28 -8.46 9.60
C PRO A 76 19.49 -8.06 8.35
N ASN A 77 19.86 -8.66 7.23
CA ASN A 77 19.20 -8.42 5.96
C ASN A 77 17.74 -8.90 5.99
N LYS A 78 16.88 -8.25 5.21
CA LYS A 78 15.49 -8.68 4.99
C LYS A 78 15.19 -8.77 3.52
N THR A 79 14.59 -9.89 3.11
CA THR A 79 14.17 -10.12 1.72
C THR A 79 12.66 -10.08 1.62
N TYR A 80 12.17 -9.43 0.57
CA TYR A 80 10.76 -9.31 0.25
C TYR A 80 10.52 -9.73 -1.18
N SER A 81 9.49 -10.53 -1.43
CA SER A 81 9.09 -10.92 -2.78
C SER A 81 7.95 -10.03 -3.27
N THR A 82 8.00 -9.64 -4.53
CA THR A 82 6.94 -8.86 -5.19
C THR A 82 7.00 -9.12 -6.70
N CYS A 83 6.24 -8.37 -7.47
CA CYS A 83 6.23 -8.45 -8.92
C CYS A 83 5.80 -7.14 -9.55
N VAL A 84 6.05 -7.06 -10.85
CA VAL A 84 5.56 -5.98 -11.73
C VAL A 84 4.65 -6.56 -12.82
N VAL A 85 3.78 -5.71 -13.35
CA VAL A 85 3.09 -5.99 -14.63
C VAL A 85 4.10 -5.85 -15.79
N TYR A 86 3.68 -6.18 -17.02
CA TYR A 86 4.55 -6.13 -18.19
C TYR A 86 5.26 -4.77 -18.36
N ARG A 87 6.61 -4.78 -18.27
CA ARG A 87 7.50 -3.62 -18.43
C ARG A 87 7.29 -2.48 -17.42
N GLU A 88 6.62 -2.74 -16.30
CA GLU A 88 6.50 -1.75 -15.22
C GLU A 88 7.85 -1.58 -14.50
N ILE A 89 8.13 -0.33 -14.12
CA ILE A 89 9.36 0.07 -13.44
C ILE A 89 9.38 -0.37 -11.97
N LEU A 90 10.57 -0.45 -11.39
CA LEU A 90 10.81 -0.86 -10.00
C LEU A 90 9.95 -0.10 -8.99
N LEU A 91 9.74 1.21 -9.20
CA LEU A 91 8.88 2.02 -8.36
C LEU A 91 7.44 1.45 -8.24
N GLY A 92 6.88 0.92 -9.32
CA GLY A 92 5.58 0.25 -9.31
C GLY A 92 5.56 -1.00 -8.43
N GLY A 93 6.57 -1.86 -8.60
CA GLY A 93 6.75 -3.06 -7.76
C GLY A 93 6.99 -2.75 -6.28
N MET A 94 7.70 -1.65 -5.97
CA MET A 94 7.91 -1.17 -4.60
C MET A 94 6.62 -0.63 -3.97
N ARG A 95 5.78 0.12 -4.72
CA ARG A 95 4.47 0.59 -4.25
C ARG A 95 3.55 -0.58 -3.91
N ARG A 96 3.46 -1.56 -4.82
CA ARG A 96 2.70 -2.80 -4.61
C ARG A 96 3.17 -3.55 -3.38
N LEU A 97 4.49 -3.67 -3.21
CA LEU A 97 5.07 -4.33 -2.04
C LEU A 97 4.71 -3.59 -0.74
N GLN A 98 4.77 -2.26 -0.73
CA GLN A 98 4.39 -1.46 0.43
C GLN A 98 2.89 -1.58 0.79
N GLU A 99 2.01 -1.68 -0.22
CA GLU A 99 0.57 -1.87 -0.01
C GLU A 99 0.24 -3.25 0.60
N THR A 100 0.97 -4.28 0.18
CA THR A 100 0.69 -5.68 0.52
C THR A 100 1.50 -6.20 1.71
N ASN A 101 2.63 -5.59 2.04
CA ASN A 101 3.53 -6.04 3.09
C ASN A 101 3.85 -4.89 4.07
N LYS A 102 3.23 -4.93 5.26
CA LYS A 102 3.45 -3.93 6.33
C LYS A 102 4.90 -3.84 6.81
N GLY A 103 5.69 -4.88 6.57
CA GLY A 103 7.11 -4.94 6.91
C GLY A 103 8.02 -4.24 5.91
N PHE A 104 7.50 -3.81 4.75
CA PHE A 104 8.23 -3.03 3.76
C PHE A 104 7.59 -1.65 3.62
N ARG A 105 8.36 -0.60 3.92
CA ARG A 105 7.95 0.78 3.70
C ARG A 105 9.08 1.54 3.05
N PHE A 106 8.77 2.47 2.17
CA PHE A 106 9.75 3.36 1.58
C PHE A 106 9.15 4.73 1.34
N THR A 107 10.02 5.72 1.23
CA THR A 107 9.66 7.06 0.78
C THR A 107 10.62 7.51 -0.30
N TYR A 108 10.14 8.36 -1.19
CA TYR A 108 10.94 8.95 -2.23
C TYR A 108 10.51 10.41 -2.45
N THR A 109 11.39 11.20 -3.03
CA THR A 109 11.10 12.57 -3.46
C THR A 109 11.23 12.65 -4.98
N GLU A 110 10.46 13.51 -5.62
CA GLU A 110 10.64 13.80 -7.04
C GLU A 110 11.74 14.85 -7.22
N ASP A 111 12.78 14.49 -7.97
CA ASP A 111 13.78 15.44 -8.45
C ASP A 111 13.43 15.86 -9.90
N PRO A 112 13.43 17.16 -10.23
CA PRO A 112 13.04 17.62 -11.56
C PRO A 112 13.99 17.17 -12.69
N ASN A 113 15.24 16.81 -12.37
CA ASN A 113 16.25 16.40 -13.34
C ASN A 113 16.44 14.87 -13.38
N TYR A 114 16.22 14.19 -12.25
CA TYR A 114 16.53 12.76 -12.08
C TYR A 114 15.31 11.87 -11.79
N GLY A 115 14.16 12.46 -11.48
CA GLY A 115 12.94 11.75 -11.14
C GLY A 115 12.94 11.20 -9.70
N PRO A 116 12.26 10.07 -9.44
CA PRO A 116 12.10 9.52 -8.10
C PRO A 116 13.42 9.13 -7.42
N TYR A 117 13.79 9.87 -6.39
CA TYR A 117 14.95 9.60 -5.54
C TYR A 117 14.55 8.85 -4.27
N LEU A 118 15.09 7.64 -4.07
CA LEU A 118 14.81 6.81 -2.90
C LEU A 118 15.36 7.46 -1.61
N GLN A 119 14.47 7.93 -0.75
CA GLN A 119 14.83 8.71 0.43
C GLN A 119 14.99 7.84 1.68
N SER A 120 14.05 6.92 1.92
CA SER A 120 14.10 6.01 3.07
C SER A 120 13.53 4.64 2.75
N VAL A 121 14.02 3.62 3.47
CA VAL A 121 13.46 2.26 3.49
C VAL A 121 13.33 1.83 4.94
N ASN A 122 12.18 1.29 5.30
CA ASN A 122 11.83 0.81 6.65
C ASN A 122 12.12 1.83 7.76
N GLY A 123 11.89 3.12 7.48
CA GLY A 123 12.09 4.23 8.42
C GLY A 123 13.53 4.76 8.50
N LEU A 124 14.51 4.08 7.88
CA LEU A 124 15.90 4.54 7.83
C LEU A 124 16.11 5.43 6.60
N LYS A 125 16.44 6.70 6.85
CA LYS A 125 16.58 7.75 5.83
C LYS A 125 18.06 8.07 5.59
N GLY A 126 18.43 8.32 4.33
CA GLY A 126 19.76 8.83 3.98
C GLY A 126 19.99 10.25 4.52
N SER A 127 21.24 10.57 4.85
CA SER A 127 21.64 11.83 5.47
C SER A 127 22.84 12.43 4.76
N THR A 128 22.73 13.69 4.30
CA THR A 128 23.89 14.42 3.75
C THR A 128 24.94 14.67 4.83
N LYS A 129 24.51 14.98 6.07
CA LYS A 129 25.42 15.22 7.19
C LYS A 129 26.26 13.98 7.52
N ASP A 130 25.60 12.82 7.55
CA ASP A 130 26.23 11.54 7.90
C ASP A 130 26.74 10.81 6.65
N ARG A 131 26.70 11.46 5.49
CA ARG A 131 27.12 10.93 4.19
C ARG A 131 26.52 9.56 3.85
N THR A 132 25.26 9.34 4.24
CA THR A 132 24.55 8.07 4.00
C THR A 132 23.45 8.19 2.95
N TYR A 133 23.22 7.11 2.22
CA TYR A 133 22.22 7.02 1.16
C TYR A 133 21.78 5.56 0.92
N TRP A 134 20.75 5.39 0.10
CA TRP A 134 20.31 4.09 -0.39
C TRP A 134 20.92 3.80 -1.76
N GLU A 135 21.90 2.89 -1.80
CA GLU A 135 22.50 2.39 -3.03
C GLU A 135 21.61 1.31 -3.66
N LEU A 136 21.43 1.40 -4.97
CA LEU A 136 20.60 0.48 -5.74
C LEU A 136 21.48 -0.48 -6.55
N LEU A 137 21.36 -1.77 -6.26
CA LEU A 137 22.10 -2.84 -6.94
C LEU A 137 21.13 -3.89 -7.50
N VAL A 138 21.60 -4.67 -8.46
CA VAL A 138 20.94 -5.90 -8.90
C VAL A 138 21.95 -7.05 -8.85
N LYS A 139 21.56 -8.15 -8.22
CA LYS A 139 22.32 -9.40 -8.27
C LYS A 139 21.86 -10.21 -9.46
N LYS A 140 22.78 -10.41 -10.41
CA LYS A 140 22.67 -11.38 -11.50
C LYS A 140 23.56 -12.58 -11.17
N ALA A 141 23.31 -13.73 -11.77
CA ALA A 141 23.97 -15.03 -11.54
C ALA A 141 25.24 -14.98 -10.67
N ASN A 142 26.34 -14.41 -11.19
CA ASN A 142 27.64 -14.34 -10.52
C ASN A 142 28.13 -12.92 -10.21
N GLU A 143 27.30 -11.89 -10.41
CA GLU A 143 27.71 -10.49 -10.29
C GLU A 143 26.67 -9.64 -9.58
N THR A 144 27.13 -8.70 -8.77
CA THR A 144 26.29 -7.64 -8.23
C THR A 144 26.64 -6.34 -8.92
N ILE A 145 25.68 -5.79 -9.65
CA ILE A 145 25.87 -4.62 -10.50
C ILE A 145 25.23 -3.42 -9.81
N ARG A 146 25.97 -2.32 -9.70
CA ARG A 146 25.42 -1.03 -9.29
C ARG A 146 24.62 -0.43 -10.43
N LEU A 147 23.36 -0.10 -10.19
CA LEU A 147 22.51 0.47 -11.21
C LEU A 147 22.91 1.93 -11.49
N ASN A 148 22.92 2.30 -12.77
CA ASN A 148 23.16 3.66 -13.25
C ASN A 148 21.86 4.45 -13.47
N VAL A 149 20.72 3.89 -13.03
CA VAL A 149 19.38 4.47 -13.11
C VAL A 149 18.70 4.37 -11.74
N GLY A 150 17.73 5.26 -11.49
CA GLY A 150 16.94 5.25 -10.26
C GLY A 150 15.78 4.25 -10.27
N ILE A 151 15.05 4.20 -9.15
CA ILE A 151 13.85 3.37 -8.99
C ILE A 151 12.72 3.73 -9.98
N GLY A 152 12.76 4.95 -10.53
CA GLY A 152 11.82 5.45 -11.53
C GLY A 152 12.08 4.98 -12.98
N ALA A 153 13.20 4.31 -13.26
CA ALA A 153 13.59 3.95 -14.63
C ALA A 153 14.10 2.51 -14.79
N PHE A 154 14.45 1.84 -13.69
CA PHE A 154 14.83 0.43 -13.75
C PHE A 154 13.60 -0.45 -13.99
N ILE A 155 13.67 -1.39 -14.93
CA ILE A 155 12.63 -2.40 -15.20
C ILE A 155 13.15 -3.76 -14.70
N PRO A 156 12.56 -4.33 -13.63
CA PRO A 156 12.95 -5.65 -13.14
C PRO A 156 12.72 -6.77 -14.17
N SER A 157 13.66 -7.70 -14.24
CA SER A 157 13.50 -8.97 -14.95
C SER A 157 13.06 -10.07 -13.99
N GLU A 158 12.58 -11.18 -14.55
CA GLU A 158 12.14 -12.33 -13.77
C GLU A 158 13.29 -12.87 -12.90
N ASN A 159 13.00 -13.12 -11.63
CA ASN A 159 13.92 -13.63 -10.61
C ASN A 159 15.11 -12.71 -10.29
N ASP A 160 15.08 -11.44 -10.73
CA ASP A 160 16.04 -10.45 -10.27
C ASP A 160 16.02 -10.37 -8.73
N GLN A 161 17.20 -10.25 -8.13
CA GLN A 161 17.32 -9.80 -6.74
C GLN A 161 17.87 -8.38 -6.74
N ILE A 162 16.96 -7.44 -6.51
CA ILE A 162 17.30 -6.03 -6.30
C ILE A 162 17.78 -5.85 -4.88
N ILE A 163 18.87 -5.11 -4.69
CA ILE A 163 19.42 -4.83 -3.36
C ILE A 163 19.30 -3.33 -3.11
N LEU A 164 18.59 -2.98 -2.04
CA LEU A 164 18.56 -1.63 -1.47
C LEU A 164 19.55 -1.64 -0.31
N ASN A 165 20.75 -1.12 -0.54
CA ASN A 165 21.82 -1.14 0.44
C ASN A 165 22.01 0.24 1.09
N PHE A 166 21.79 0.34 2.39
CA PHE A 166 22.12 1.55 3.14
C PHE A 166 23.63 1.64 3.32
N LYS A 167 24.23 2.73 2.83
CA LYS A 167 25.68 2.85 2.67
C LYS A 167 26.15 4.29 2.91
N GLU A 168 27.42 4.42 3.30
CA GLU A 168 28.13 5.69 3.41
C GLU A 168 28.96 5.97 2.12
N TYR A 169 29.09 7.24 1.70
CA TYR A 169 29.91 7.68 0.56
C TYR A 169 31.00 8.66 0.97
#